data_AF-A0A2G9TU63-F1
#
_entry.id   AF-A0A2G9TU63-F1
#
_cell.length_a   1.000
_cell.length_b   1.000
_cell.length_c   1.000
_cell.angle_alpha   90.00
_cell.angle_beta   90.00
_cell.angle_gamma   90.00
#
_symmetry.space_group_name_H-M   'P 1'
#
loop_
_entity.id
_entity.type
_entity.pdbx_description
1 polymer ?
#
loop_
_entity_poly.entity_id
_entity_poly.type
_entity_poly.pdbx_seq_one_letter_code
_entity_poly.pdbx_strand_id
1 'polypeptide(L)'
;KKPNVWDIYPTYDIFKVNEYGNIIAQLTNNDVYDAEAVISPDGKKILYTSRENGDLDIYIMNIDGTNKKQLTHELGYDGGGFFSPDSKKIVFRAYRPKTDQELATYNYSLKSVSKTCIVVSVPYYA
;
A
#
# COMPACT_ATOMS: atom_id res chain seq x y z
N LYS A 1 -10.15 -16.28 20.02
CA LYS A 1 -9.49 -14.96 20.12
C LYS A 1 -9.21 -14.50 18.70
N LYS A 2 -9.70 -13.31 18.27
CA LYS A 2 -9.25 -12.70 17.01
C LYS A 2 -7.72 -12.51 17.13
N PRO A 3 -6.90 -13.01 16.20
CA PRO A 3 -5.49 -12.63 16.19
C PRO A 3 -5.40 -11.12 15.95
N ASN A 4 -4.43 -10.46 16.60
CA ASN A 4 -4.19 -9.02 16.44
C ASN A 4 -3.59 -8.77 15.04
N VAL A 5 -4.44 -8.82 14.02
CA VAL A 5 -4.08 -8.56 12.62
C VAL A 5 -4.77 -7.26 12.22
N TRP A 6 -4.04 -6.39 11.54
CA TRP A 6 -4.60 -5.18 10.93
C TRP A 6 -5.74 -5.58 10.00
N ASP A 7 -6.91 -4.97 10.16
CA ASP A 7 -8.03 -5.24 9.27
C ASP A 7 -7.73 -4.64 7.87
N ILE A 8 -7.97 -5.41 6.81
CA ILE A 8 -7.64 -5.06 5.42
C ILE A 8 -8.90 -4.62 4.70
N TYR A 9 -9.00 -3.35 4.38
CA TYR A 9 -10.25 -2.77 3.94
C TYR A 9 -10.29 -2.50 2.43
N PRO A 10 -11.26 -3.05 1.69
CA PRO A 10 -11.34 -2.91 0.23
C PRO A 10 -11.79 -1.52 -0.24
N THR A 11 -11.88 -0.55 0.67
CA THR A 11 -12.30 0.82 0.36
C THR A 11 -11.20 1.83 0.69
N TYR A 12 -9.97 1.37 0.90
CA TYR A 12 -8.84 2.25 1.12
C TYR A 12 -8.32 2.66 -0.24
N ASP A 13 -8.31 3.96 -0.49
CA ASP A 13 -7.79 4.57 -1.69
C ASP A 13 -6.68 5.56 -1.33
N ILE A 14 -5.81 5.82 -2.32
CA ILE A 14 -4.74 6.79 -2.21
C ILE A 14 -5.21 8.13 -2.75
N PHE A 15 -5.23 9.12 -1.87
CA PHE A 15 -5.50 10.51 -2.21
C PHE A 15 -4.22 11.35 -2.11
N LYS A 16 -4.09 12.30 -3.02
CA LYS A 16 -3.06 13.34 -3.00
C LYS A 16 -3.66 14.62 -2.44
N VAL A 17 -2.98 15.21 -1.45
CA VAL A 17 -3.34 16.52 -0.91
C VAL A 17 -2.29 17.58 -1.23
N ASN A 18 -2.69 18.84 -1.22
CA ASN A 18 -1.75 19.97 -1.19
C ASN A 18 -1.19 20.18 0.23
N GLU A 19 -0.28 21.14 0.38
CA GLU A 19 0.33 21.50 1.67
C GLU A 19 -0.67 22.00 2.73
N TYR A 20 -1.86 22.43 2.30
CA TYR A 20 -2.96 22.84 3.17
C TYR A 20 -3.88 21.68 3.55
N GLY A 21 -3.55 20.44 3.14
CA GLY A 21 -4.35 19.25 3.40
C GLY A 21 -5.61 19.13 2.52
N ASN A 22 -5.77 19.96 1.49
CA ASN A 22 -6.90 19.84 0.58
C ASN A 22 -6.65 18.71 -0.41
N ILE A 23 -7.63 17.84 -0.62
CA ILE A 23 -7.57 16.79 -1.64
C ILE A 23 -7.54 17.43 -3.03
N ILE A 24 -6.48 17.13 -3.80
CA ILE A 24 -6.27 17.63 -5.16
C ILE A 24 -6.35 16.53 -6.22
N ALA A 25 -6.22 15.26 -5.83
CA ALA A 25 -6.44 14.12 -6.71
C ALA A 25 -6.78 12.84 -5.92
N GLN A 26 -7.61 12.00 -6.52
CA GLN A 26 -7.78 10.59 -6.14
C GLN A 26 -6.94 9.75 -7.13
N LEU A 27 -5.92 9.04 -6.63
CA LEU A 27 -4.94 8.33 -7.47
C LEU A 27 -5.31 6.86 -7.70
N THR A 28 -6.07 6.29 -6.79
CA THR A 28 -6.70 4.96 -6.92
C THR A 28 -8.20 5.10 -6.70
N ASN A 29 -8.97 4.29 -7.41
CA ASN A 29 -10.42 4.29 -7.33
C ASN A 29 -10.88 2.89 -7.75
N ASN A 30 -10.72 1.95 -6.83
CA ASN A 30 -11.05 0.54 -7.02
C ASN A 30 -11.62 -0.03 -5.71
N ASP A 31 -12.30 -1.17 -5.79
CA ASP A 31 -12.87 -1.85 -4.62
C ASP A 31 -11.86 -2.81 -3.98
N VAL A 32 -10.60 -2.37 -3.82
CA VAL A 32 -9.55 -3.12 -3.14
C VAL A 32 -8.82 -2.26 -2.09
N TYR A 33 -7.93 -2.88 -1.32
CA TYR A 33 -7.13 -2.17 -0.32
C TYR A 33 -5.93 -1.53 -1.00
N ASP A 34 -5.90 -0.20 -1.10
CA ASP A 34 -4.75 0.59 -1.54
C ASP A 34 -4.29 1.52 -0.41
N ALA A 35 -3.10 1.27 0.14
CA ALA A 35 -2.67 1.83 1.41
C ALA A 35 -1.15 1.97 1.54
N GLU A 36 -0.71 2.48 2.71
CA GLU A 36 0.71 2.51 3.12
C GLU A 36 1.61 3.23 2.10
N ALA A 37 1.04 4.22 1.42
CA ALA A 37 1.68 4.92 0.33
C ALA A 37 2.79 5.86 0.81
N VAL A 38 3.92 5.84 0.11
CA VAL A 38 5.06 6.73 0.32
C VAL A 38 5.51 7.34 -1.01
N ILE A 39 5.98 8.59 -0.96
CA ILE A 39 6.52 9.29 -2.13
C ILE A 39 8.04 9.06 -2.17
N SER A 40 8.61 8.85 -3.37
CA SER A 40 10.05 8.76 -3.56
C SER A 40 10.74 10.11 -3.23
N PRO A 41 11.98 10.11 -2.70
CA PRO A 41 12.69 11.35 -2.40
C PRO A 41 12.85 12.30 -3.59
N ASP A 42 12.92 11.79 -4.82
CA ASP A 42 12.94 12.60 -6.04
C ASP A 42 11.57 13.16 -6.48
N GLY A 43 10.50 12.83 -5.73
CA GLY A 43 9.13 13.30 -5.96
C GLY A 43 8.42 12.70 -7.17
N LYS A 44 8.99 11.69 -7.84
CA LYS A 44 8.46 11.18 -9.13
C LYS A 44 7.56 9.97 -9.00
N LYS A 45 7.69 9.19 -7.93
CA LYS A 45 7.02 7.90 -7.78
C LYS A 45 6.28 7.82 -6.45
N ILE A 46 5.24 7.00 -6.44
CA ILE A 46 4.53 6.57 -5.24
C ILE A 46 4.68 5.06 -5.15
N LEU A 47 5.16 4.56 -4.01
CA LEU A 47 5.16 3.15 -3.64
C LEU A 47 4.00 2.93 -2.67
N TYR A 48 3.25 1.84 -2.80
CA TYR A 48 2.09 1.56 -1.96
C TYR A 48 1.83 0.07 -1.88
N THR A 49 1.02 -0.34 -0.91
CA THR A 49 0.51 -1.70 -0.80
C THR A 49 -0.86 -1.76 -1.45
N SER A 50 -1.07 -2.74 -2.33
CA SER A 50 -2.36 -2.97 -2.99
C SER A 50 -2.80 -4.41 -2.85
N ARG A 51 -4.13 -4.62 -2.87
CA ARG A 51 -4.75 -5.94 -3.02
C ARG A 51 -5.36 -6.20 -4.39
N GLU A 52 -4.95 -5.46 -5.41
CA GLU A 52 -5.53 -5.51 -6.75
C GLU A 52 -5.47 -6.91 -7.39
N ASN A 53 -4.43 -7.70 -7.10
CA ASN A 53 -4.31 -9.09 -7.58
C ASN A 53 -4.92 -10.14 -6.63
N GLY A 54 -5.54 -9.73 -5.52
CA GLY A 54 -6.09 -10.61 -4.50
C GLY A 54 -5.14 -10.95 -3.36
N ASP A 55 -3.87 -10.55 -3.42
CA ASP A 55 -2.87 -10.67 -2.36
C ASP A 55 -2.33 -9.29 -1.95
N LEU A 56 -1.74 -9.13 -0.75
CA LEU A 56 -1.16 -7.85 -0.35
C LEU A 56 0.25 -7.72 -0.90
N ASP A 57 0.39 -6.94 -1.96
CA ASP A 57 1.62 -6.78 -2.71
C ASP A 57 2.09 -5.31 -2.77
N ILE A 58 3.37 -5.11 -3.06
CA ILE A 58 3.96 -3.79 -3.30
C ILE A 58 3.73 -3.37 -4.76
N TYR A 59 3.15 -2.19 -4.91
CA TYR A 59 2.91 -1.53 -6.18
C TYR A 59 3.63 -0.19 -6.24
N ILE A 60 3.92 0.26 -7.46
CA ILE A 60 4.50 1.57 -7.74
C ILE A 60 3.70 2.27 -8.84
N MET A 61 3.58 3.59 -8.76
CA MET A 61 3.01 4.44 -9.81
C MET A 61 3.77 5.77 -9.91
N ASN A 62 3.49 6.55 -10.95
CA ASN A 62 3.93 7.93 -11.06
C ASN A 62 3.22 8.82 -10.02
N ILE A 63 3.81 9.97 -9.69
CA ILE A 63 3.26 10.96 -8.74
C ILE A 63 1.91 11.58 -9.15
N ASP A 64 1.51 11.37 -10.41
CA ASP A 64 0.22 11.76 -10.99
C ASP A 64 -0.80 10.60 -11.01
N GLY A 65 -0.43 9.41 -10.52
CA GLY A 65 -1.28 8.21 -10.49
C GLY A 65 -1.17 7.31 -11.73
N THR A 66 -0.40 7.71 -12.76
CA THR A 66 -0.24 6.93 -13.99
C THR A 66 0.81 5.81 -13.85
N ASN A 67 0.85 4.89 -14.81
CA ASN A 67 1.85 3.81 -14.89
C ASN A 67 1.94 2.94 -13.62
N LYS A 68 0.77 2.51 -13.12
CA LYS A 68 0.68 1.54 -12.02
C LYS A 68 1.36 0.23 -12.42
N LYS A 69 2.18 -0.32 -11.52
CA LYS A 69 2.93 -1.55 -11.74
C LYS A 69 3.11 -2.29 -10.41
N GLN A 70 2.82 -3.58 -10.42
CA GLN A 70 3.15 -4.50 -9.32
C GLN A 70 4.67 -4.80 -9.30
N LEU A 71 5.27 -4.82 -8.12
CA LEU A 71 6.71 -5.08 -7.91
C LEU A 71 7.01 -6.41 -7.23
N THR A 72 6.13 -6.89 -6.35
CA THR A 72 6.24 -8.19 -5.67
C THR A 72 5.14 -9.13 -6.15
N HIS A 73 5.39 -10.45 -6.10
CA HIS A 73 4.48 -11.47 -6.63
C HIS A 73 4.46 -12.75 -5.78
N GLU A 74 5.13 -12.75 -4.64
CA GLU A 74 5.23 -13.94 -3.79
C GLU A 74 4.08 -13.95 -2.79
N LEU A 75 3.43 -15.11 -2.64
CA LEU A 75 2.30 -15.27 -1.73
C LEU A 75 2.63 -14.82 -0.30
N GLY A 76 1.83 -13.90 0.22
CA GLY A 76 1.94 -13.42 1.59
C GLY A 76 1.83 -11.90 1.69
N TYR A 77 1.98 -11.38 2.90
CA TYR A 77 1.90 -9.94 3.12
C TYR A 77 3.21 -9.28 2.71
N ASP A 78 3.16 -8.41 1.71
CA ASP A 78 4.22 -7.48 1.35
C ASP A 78 3.72 -6.03 1.52
N GLY A 79 4.23 -5.29 2.51
CA GLY A 79 3.72 -3.96 2.81
C GLY A 79 4.61 -3.01 3.61
N GLY A 80 4.20 -1.74 3.66
CA GLY A 80 4.90 -0.67 4.39
C GLY A 80 6.28 -0.39 3.79
N GLY A 81 6.31 -0.15 2.48
CA GLY A 81 7.54 0.09 1.75
C GLY A 81 8.11 1.49 1.98
N PHE A 82 9.42 1.64 1.84
CA PHE A 82 10.14 2.92 1.85
C PHE A 82 11.19 2.95 0.75
N PHE A 83 11.42 4.12 0.17
CA PHE A 83 12.50 4.35 -0.79
C PHE A 83 13.84 4.59 -0.08
N SER A 84 14.93 4.18 -0.72
CA SER A 84 16.27 4.68 -0.38
C SER A 84 16.39 6.18 -0.71
N PRO A 85 17.32 6.92 -0.06
CA PRO A 85 17.50 8.35 -0.30
C PRO A 85 17.77 8.72 -1.76
N ASP A 86 18.44 7.85 -2.51
CA ASP A 86 18.73 8.03 -3.94
C ASP A 86 17.58 7.62 -4.87
N SER A 87 16.43 7.22 -4.31
CA SER A 87 15.22 6.76 -5.03
C SER A 87 15.42 5.51 -5.91
N LYS A 88 16.53 4.76 -5.76
CA LYS A 88 16.83 3.60 -6.63
C LYS A 88 16.43 2.25 -6.05
N LYS A 89 16.23 2.18 -4.73
CA LYS A 89 15.90 0.94 -4.03
C LYS A 89 14.68 1.16 -3.15
N ILE A 90 14.07 0.04 -2.78
CA ILE A 90 13.01 0.00 -1.78
C ILE A 90 13.36 -1.00 -0.70
N VAL A 91 12.82 -0.79 0.50
CA VAL A 91 12.73 -1.77 1.57
C VAL A 91 11.25 -1.92 1.93
N PHE A 92 10.81 -3.12 2.28
CA PHE A 92 9.43 -3.39 2.67
C PHE A 92 9.39 -4.53 3.69
N ARG A 93 8.26 -4.67 4.37
CA ARG A 93 8.00 -5.78 5.29
C ARG A 93 7.38 -6.92 4.51
N ALA A 94 7.86 -8.14 4.74
CA ALA A 94 7.35 -9.34 4.10
C ALA A 94 6.97 -10.39 5.16
N TYR A 95 5.87 -11.09 4.94
CA TYR A 95 5.50 -12.31 5.65
C TYR A 95 5.12 -13.38 4.62
N ARG A 96 5.76 -14.54 4.73
CA ARG A 96 5.57 -15.66 3.80
C ARG A 96 5.06 -16.87 4.59
N PRO A 97 3.79 -17.27 4.45
CA PRO A 97 3.27 -18.46 5.12
C PRO A 97 3.98 -19.72 4.59
N LYS A 98 4.43 -20.59 5.50
CA LYS A 98 5.19 -21.82 5.17
C LYS A 98 4.41 -23.10 5.45
N THR A 99 3.34 -23.00 6.25
CA THR A 99 2.49 -24.14 6.61
C THR A 99 1.05 -23.91 6.18
N ASP A 100 0.28 -24.99 6.03
CA ASP A 100 -1.15 -24.89 5.71
C ASP A 100 -1.93 -24.09 6.75
N GLN A 101 -1.54 -24.18 8.02
CA GLN A 101 -2.15 -23.41 9.11
C GLN A 101 -1.86 -21.91 8.98
N GLU A 102 -0.63 -21.54 8.67
CA GLU A 102 -0.24 -20.14 8.41
C GLU A 102 -0.95 -19.60 7.17
N LEU A 103 -1.01 -20.39 6.08
CA LEU A 103 -1.72 -20.03 4.86
C LEU A 103 -3.22 -19.84 5.12
N ALA A 104 -3.85 -20.74 5.88
CA ALA A 104 -5.25 -20.59 6.26
C ALA A 104 -5.49 -19.34 7.11
N THR A 105 -4.58 -19.04 8.05
CA THR A 105 -4.64 -17.84 8.88
C THR A 105 -4.48 -16.57 8.04
N TYR A 106 -3.55 -16.57 7.10
CA TYR A 106 -3.33 -15.49 6.15
C TYR A 106 -4.57 -15.25 5.28
N ASN A 107 -5.07 -16.29 4.61
CA ASN A 107 -6.28 -16.22 3.79
C ASN A 107 -7.53 -15.76 4.56
N TYR A 108 -7.61 -16.07 5.86
CA TYR A 108 -8.66 -15.56 6.72
C TYR A 108 -8.52 -14.04 6.95
N SER A 109 -7.30 -13.54 7.16
CA SER A 109 -7.05 -12.10 7.38
C SER A 109 -7.47 -11.23 6.19
N LEU A 110 -7.31 -11.74 4.96
CA LEU A 110 -7.74 -11.05 3.73
C LEU A 110 -9.27 -10.85 3.64
N LYS A 111 -10.08 -11.47 4.50
CA LYS A 111 -11.55 -11.40 4.45
C LYS A 111 -12.17 -10.40 5.44
N SER A 112 -11.38 -9.74 6.29
CA SER A 112 -11.87 -8.84 7.35
C SER A 112 -12.27 -7.46 6.80
N VAL A 113 -13.52 -7.00 7.04
CA VAL A 113 -14.05 -5.70 6.57
C VAL A 113 -14.50 -4.78 7.71
N SER A 114 -14.18 -3.49 7.61
CA SER A 114 -14.66 -2.31 8.38
C SER A 114 -14.12 -1.02 7.70
N LYS A 115 -14.47 0.18 8.14
CA LYS A 115 -14.33 1.44 7.35
C LYS A 115 -13.24 2.36 7.93
N THR A 116 -12.34 2.92 7.10
CA THR A 116 -11.43 4.09 7.39
C THR A 116 -10.71 4.52 6.07
N CYS A 117 -9.89 5.59 6.03
CA CYS A 117 -9.16 6.12 4.86
C CYS A 117 -7.71 6.53 5.26
N ILE A 118 -6.75 6.55 4.33
CA ILE A 118 -5.37 7.02 4.55
C ILE A 118 -5.12 8.31 3.73
N VAL A 119 -4.62 9.35 4.39
CA VAL A 119 -4.23 10.62 3.75
C VAL A 119 -2.70 10.71 3.70
N VAL A 120 -2.14 10.92 2.51
CA VAL A 120 -0.68 11.11 2.32
C VAL A 120 -0.37 12.59 2.18
N SER A 121 0.24 13.21 3.20
CA SER A 121 0.74 14.59 3.16
C SER A 121 2.09 14.67 2.46
N VAL A 122 2.29 15.70 1.63
CA VAL A 122 3.59 15.99 1.00
C VAL A 122 4.46 16.77 2.01
N PRO A 123 5.63 16.25 2.45
CA PRO A 123 6.53 17.05 3.26
C PRO A 123 7.27 18.07 2.40
N TYR A 124 7.35 19.30 2.92
CA TYR A 124 8.20 20.38 2.41
C TYR A 124 9.66 20.05 2.73
N TYR A 125 10.53 19.90 1.72
CA TYR A 125 11.97 19.96 1.92
C TYR A 125 12.40 21.42 1.71
N ALA A 126 12.74 22.09 2.81
CA ALA A 126 13.44 23.38 2.81
C ALA A 126 14.94 23.17 2.59
#